data_AF-A0A6A6V0V6-F1
#
_entry.id   AF-A0A6A6V0V6-F1
#
_cell.length_a   1.000
_cell.length_b   1.000
_cell.length_c   1.000
_cell.angle_alpha   90.00
_cell.angle_beta   90.00
_cell.angle_gamma   90.00
#
_symmetry.space_group_name_H-M   'P 1'
#
loop_
_entity.id
_entity.type
_entity.pdbx_description
1 polymer ?
#
loop_
_entity_poly.entity_id
_entity_poly.type
_entity_poly.pdbx_seq_one_letter_code
_entity_poly.pdbx_strand_id
1 'polypeptide(L)'
;MPICIECRYPVKTLYTSYSKADDRSLGKGVRLTQCPRCKRFADKYVEHDYVILFINLVLLKPEVYRHLLFNRLNREEGRFDKSVLRLGLLLTLFDVYLTWSRIEKLPLPPTSPCPTSSRTNATLLNTYPLILPYLFFLTLVVTSTFIVHVIIRTLCSISHYSRFGRNQTSMRKVWGMLLPYYPHPTRISTALFISSSTKLFPLAMMIWNYDLPSAATAVSWAVIVNNIAALEILMDCGYLKAGVLVGVAAVARRVVAGGLLWVAGLGTGEGEGVVGLGF
;
A
#
# COMPACT_ATOMS: atom_id res chain seq x y z
N MET A 1 -23.48 4.16 -2.70
CA MET A 1 -24.33 3.01 -2.30
C MET A 1 -23.43 1.92 -1.75
N PRO A 2 -23.81 1.23 -0.67
CA PRO A 2 -23.02 0.12 -0.13
C PRO A 2 -23.13 -1.14 -1.00
N ILE A 3 -22.17 -2.05 -0.85
CA ILE A 3 -22.11 -3.30 -1.59
C ILE A 3 -22.07 -4.50 -0.64
N CYS A 4 -22.49 -5.66 -1.14
CA CYS A 4 -22.28 -6.92 -0.44
C CYS A 4 -20.79 -7.30 -0.43
N ILE A 5 -20.24 -7.60 0.74
CA ILE A 5 -18.83 -7.98 0.91
C ILE A 5 -18.48 -9.32 0.25
N GLU A 6 -19.47 -10.18 0.01
CA GLU A 6 -19.29 -11.51 -0.58
C GLU A 6 -19.28 -11.45 -2.11
N CYS A 7 -20.35 -10.90 -2.71
CA CYS A 7 -20.60 -10.96 -4.16
C CYS A 7 -20.57 -9.61 -4.88
N ARG A 8 -20.19 -8.53 -4.19
CA ARG A 8 -20.15 -7.13 -4.69
C ARG A 8 -21.47 -6.59 -5.24
N TYR A 9 -22.60 -7.28 -5.04
CA TYR A 9 -23.91 -6.80 -5.47
C TYR A 9 -24.30 -5.54 -4.67
N PRO A 10 -24.79 -4.47 -5.33
CA PRO A 10 -25.19 -3.24 -4.64
C PRO A 10 -26.41 -3.50 -3.75
N VAL A 11 -26.39 -2.99 -2.52
CA VAL A 11 -27.48 -3.13 -1.55
C VAL A 11 -27.96 -1.74 -1.13
N LYS A 12 -29.26 -1.59 -0.87
CA LYS A 12 -29.83 -0.29 -0.45
C LYS A 12 -29.37 0.10 0.96
N THR A 13 -29.49 -0.82 1.91
CA THR A 13 -29.13 -0.63 3.31
C THR A 13 -28.40 -1.86 3.83
N LEU A 14 -27.30 -1.68 4.57
CA LEU A 14 -26.52 -2.80 5.14
C LEU A 14 -27.17 -3.38 6.40
N TYR A 15 -27.87 -2.54 7.13
CA TYR A 15 -28.57 -2.92 8.35
C TYR A 15 -29.79 -2.04 8.57
N THR A 16 -30.74 -2.54 9.35
CA THR A 16 -31.87 -1.77 9.87
C THR A 16 -31.71 -1.62 11.38
N SER A 17 -31.76 -0.38 11.86
CA SER A 17 -31.71 -0.08 13.29
C SER A 17 -33.13 -0.06 13.83
N TYR A 18 -33.41 -0.83 14.88
CA TYR A 18 -34.69 -0.77 15.59
C TYR A 18 -34.53 0.09 16.84
N SER A 19 -35.10 1.30 16.82
CA SER A 19 -34.90 2.35 17.85
C SER A 19 -35.49 2.04 19.23
N LYS A 20 -36.15 0.89 19.42
CA LYS A 20 -36.81 0.50 20.68
C LYS A 20 -36.05 -0.56 21.48
N ALA A 21 -34.85 -0.94 21.05
CA ALA A 21 -34.04 -1.97 21.67
C ALA A 21 -32.76 -1.42 22.32
N ASP A 22 -32.71 -0.13 22.68
CA ASP A 22 -31.61 0.47 23.44
C ASP A 22 -31.69 0.10 24.94
N ASP A 23 -32.00 -1.16 25.25
CA ASP A 23 -31.77 -1.71 26.58
C ASP A 23 -30.28 -1.98 26.71
N ARG A 24 -29.65 -1.43 27.77
CA ARG A 24 -28.22 -1.61 28.07
C ARG A 24 -27.79 -3.08 28.16
N SER A 25 -28.73 -4.01 28.33
CA SER A 25 -28.52 -5.46 28.40
C SER A 25 -28.64 -6.20 27.05
N LEU A 26 -29.29 -5.62 26.03
CA LEU A 26 -29.61 -6.30 24.75
C LEU A 26 -28.74 -5.84 23.55
N GLY A 27 -27.89 -4.83 23.75
CA GLY A 27 -27.03 -4.29 22.70
C GLY A 27 -27.80 -3.46 21.67
N LYS A 28 -27.08 -2.77 20.77
CA LYS A 28 -27.73 -2.01 19.68
C LYS A 28 -28.51 -3.00 18.81
N GLY A 29 -29.85 -2.92 18.82
CA GLY A 29 -30.75 -3.74 18.00
C GLY A 29 -30.61 -3.49 16.50
N VAL A 30 -29.51 -3.97 15.93
CA VAL A 30 -29.15 -3.86 14.53
C VAL A 30 -29.41 -5.20 13.87
N ARG A 31 -30.25 -5.22 12.85
CA ARG A 31 -30.49 -6.41 12.02
C ARG A 31 -29.77 -6.25 10.70
N LEU A 32 -28.85 -7.16 10.40
CA LEU A 32 -28.13 -7.18 9.13
C LEU A 32 -29.06 -7.51 7.95
N THR A 33 -28.90 -6.77 6.86
CA THR A 33 -29.64 -7.02 5.62
C THR A 33 -29.05 -8.24 4.90
N GLN A 34 -29.90 -9.13 4.39
CA GLN A 34 -29.48 -10.25 3.55
C GLN A 34 -29.33 -9.80 2.09
N CYS A 35 -28.26 -10.21 1.42
CA CYS A 35 -28.06 -9.91 0.01
C CYS A 35 -29.09 -10.66 -0.86
N PRO A 36 -29.79 -9.99 -1.80
CA PRO A 36 -30.79 -10.65 -2.63
C PRO A 36 -30.19 -11.68 -3.59
N ARG A 37 -28.91 -11.52 -3.97
CA ARG A 37 -28.20 -12.36 -4.94
C ARG A 37 -27.59 -13.61 -4.30
N CYS A 38 -26.68 -13.45 -3.33
CA CYS A 38 -25.97 -14.58 -2.73
C CYS A 38 -26.64 -15.15 -1.47
N LYS A 39 -27.71 -14.53 -0.97
CA LYS A 39 -28.44 -14.92 0.24
C LYS A 39 -27.58 -14.98 1.53
N ARG A 40 -26.34 -14.48 1.52
CA ARG A 40 -25.54 -14.26 2.72
C ARG A 40 -25.84 -12.87 3.30
N PHE A 41 -25.47 -12.64 4.56
CA PHE A 41 -25.52 -11.29 5.13
C PHE A 41 -24.67 -10.33 4.30
N ALA A 42 -25.23 -9.16 3.97
CA ALA A 42 -24.60 -8.22 3.04
C ALA A 42 -23.24 -7.73 3.57
N ASP A 43 -23.15 -7.51 4.89
CA ASP A 43 -21.92 -7.12 5.55
C ASP A 43 -21.94 -7.50 7.04
N LYS A 44 -21.25 -8.60 7.38
CA LYS A 44 -21.13 -9.07 8.77
C LYS A 44 -20.24 -8.18 9.64
N TYR A 45 -19.32 -7.42 9.02
CA TYR A 45 -18.31 -6.65 9.75
C TYR A 45 -18.85 -5.37 10.38
N VAL A 46 -20.11 -5.02 10.12
CA VAL A 46 -20.80 -3.92 10.80
C VAL A 46 -20.90 -4.14 12.31
N GLU A 47 -21.00 -5.40 12.75
CA GLU A 47 -21.13 -5.78 14.16
C GLU A 47 -19.79 -6.09 14.84
N HIS A 48 -18.73 -6.27 14.04
CA HIS A 48 -17.43 -6.69 14.56
C HIS A 48 -16.61 -5.51 15.08
N ASP A 49 -15.89 -5.74 16.18
CA ASP A 49 -14.96 -4.77 16.74
C ASP A 49 -13.74 -4.54 15.84
N TYR A 50 -13.09 -3.39 16.05
CA TYR A 50 -11.90 -2.96 15.31
C TYR A 50 -10.74 -3.97 15.37
N VAL A 51 -10.62 -4.76 16.43
CA VAL A 51 -9.58 -5.79 16.57
C VAL A 51 -9.77 -6.90 15.55
N ILE A 52 -11.01 -7.41 15.40
CA ILE A 52 -11.32 -8.48 14.44
C ILE A 52 -11.20 -7.96 13.01
N LEU A 53 -11.63 -6.72 12.77
CA LEU A 53 -11.39 -6.02 11.51
C LEU A 53 -9.89 -5.95 11.20
N PHE A 54 -9.05 -5.54 12.15
CA PHE A 54 -7.61 -5.42 11.97
C PHE A 54 -6.94 -6.77 11.65
N ILE A 55 -7.25 -7.83 12.41
CA ILE A 55 -6.67 -9.17 12.16
C ILE A 55 -7.03 -9.66 10.75
N ASN A 56 -8.31 -9.57 10.38
CA ASN A 56 -8.75 -10.04 9.07
C ASN A 56 -8.22 -9.16 7.91
N LEU A 57 -7.95 -7.87 8.18
CA LEU A 57 -7.30 -6.97 7.23
C LEU A 57 -5.83 -7.33 7.01
N VAL A 58 -5.11 -7.64 8.10
CA VAL A 58 -3.74 -8.17 8.08
C VAL A 58 -3.67 -9.48 7.29
N LEU A 59 -4.67 -10.36 7.46
CA LEU A 59 -4.78 -11.63 6.75
C LEU A 59 -5.23 -11.48 5.28
N LEU A 60 -5.33 -10.24 4.77
CA LEU A 60 -5.74 -9.94 3.39
C LEU A 60 -7.09 -10.55 3.01
N LYS A 61 -8.00 -10.71 3.97
CA LYS A 61 -9.33 -11.26 3.67
C LYS A 61 -10.09 -10.26 2.79
N PRO A 62 -10.57 -10.69 1.60
CA PRO A 62 -11.22 -9.79 0.65
C PRO A 62 -12.49 -9.14 1.21
N GLU A 63 -13.16 -9.83 2.12
CA GLU A 63 -14.40 -9.37 2.75
C GLU A 63 -14.21 -8.09 3.58
N VAL A 64 -13.14 -8.02 4.39
CA VAL A 64 -12.84 -6.83 5.21
C VAL A 64 -12.36 -5.67 4.34
N TYR A 65 -11.57 -5.96 3.31
CA TYR A 65 -11.19 -4.93 2.34
C TYR A 65 -12.42 -4.30 1.69
N ARG A 66 -13.42 -5.10 1.31
CA ARG A 66 -14.66 -4.60 0.73
C ARG A 66 -15.50 -3.82 1.74
N HIS A 67 -15.62 -4.30 2.97
CA HIS A 67 -16.25 -3.57 4.07
C HIS A 67 -15.61 -2.19 4.27
N LEU A 68 -14.29 -2.15 4.38
CA LEU A 68 -13.55 -0.93 4.68
C LEU A 68 -13.63 0.06 3.50
N LEU A 69 -13.34 -0.39 2.28
CA LEU A 69 -13.26 0.48 1.09
C LEU A 69 -14.62 0.95 0.58
N PHE A 70 -15.65 0.10 0.58
CA PHE A 70 -16.94 0.41 -0.06
C PHE A 70 -18.08 0.71 0.92
N ASN A 71 -18.01 0.20 2.15
CA ASN A 71 -19.08 0.34 3.14
C ASN A 71 -18.75 1.32 4.28
N ARG A 72 -17.48 1.45 4.68
CA ARG A 72 -17.05 2.40 5.73
C ARG A 72 -16.46 3.70 5.18
N LEU A 73 -15.43 3.61 4.33
CA LEU A 73 -14.65 4.77 3.84
C LEU A 73 -15.24 5.40 2.56
N ASN A 74 -16.44 4.98 2.15
CA ASN A 74 -17.09 5.43 0.93
C ASN A 74 -17.97 6.68 1.14
N ARG A 75 -17.81 7.40 2.26
CA ARG A 75 -18.83 8.37 2.70
C ARG A 75 -18.63 9.80 2.21
N GLU A 76 -17.44 10.18 1.74
CA GLU A 76 -17.21 11.50 1.12
C GLU A 76 -16.24 11.40 -0.06
N GLU A 77 -16.72 11.70 -1.26
CA GLU A 77 -15.89 11.75 -2.47
C GLU A 77 -14.85 12.86 -2.35
N GLY A 78 -13.56 12.51 -2.39
CA GLY A 78 -12.45 13.46 -2.50
C GLY A 78 -11.64 13.72 -1.23
N ARG A 79 -12.14 13.38 -0.03
CA ARG A 79 -11.39 13.58 1.23
C ARG A 79 -10.87 12.25 1.77
N PHE A 80 -9.63 12.24 2.25
CA PHE A 80 -9.12 11.11 3.01
C PHE A 80 -9.69 11.15 4.42
N ASP A 81 -10.17 10.01 4.90
CA ASP A 81 -10.54 9.85 6.30
C ASP A 81 -9.33 10.12 7.21
N LYS A 82 -9.58 10.81 8.33
CA LYS A 82 -8.53 11.15 9.30
C LYS A 82 -7.79 9.91 9.83
N SER A 83 -8.49 8.77 9.92
CA SER A 83 -7.91 7.48 10.31
C SER A 83 -6.94 6.95 9.27
N VAL A 84 -7.27 7.05 7.98
CA VAL A 84 -6.39 6.66 6.87
C VAL A 84 -5.16 7.56 6.82
N LEU A 85 -5.31 8.87 7.04
CA LEU A 85 -4.17 9.80 7.13
C LEU A 85 -3.27 9.49 8.32
N ARG A 86 -3.85 9.19 9.49
CA ARG A 86 -3.10 8.80 10.68
C ARG A 86 -2.32 7.49 10.43
N LEU A 87 -2.96 6.51 9.79
CA LEU A 87 -2.31 5.27 9.39
C LEU A 87 -1.19 5.54 8.37
N GLY A 88 -1.45 6.37 7.35
CA GLY A 88 -0.46 6.73 6.34
C GLY A 88 0.77 7.42 6.93
N LEU A 89 0.57 8.35 7.88
CA LEU A 89 1.65 9.00 8.62
C LEU A 89 2.46 7.97 9.43
N LEU A 90 1.77 7.09 10.17
CA LEU A 90 2.41 6.03 10.95
C LEU A 90 3.27 5.14 10.04
N LEU A 91 2.71 4.66 8.92
CA LEU A 91 3.43 3.82 7.96
C LEU A 91 4.61 4.55 7.32
N THR A 92 4.50 5.86 7.08
CA THR A 92 5.60 6.67 6.55
C THR A 92 6.75 6.76 7.54
N LEU A 93 6.47 7.00 8.82
CA LEU A 93 7.50 7.07 9.86
C LEU A 93 8.22 5.72 10.04
N PHE A 94 7.48 4.61 10.01
CA PHE A 94 8.09 3.28 10.05
C PHE A 94 8.92 2.98 8.81
N ASP A 95 8.44 3.35 7.62
CA ASP A 95 9.18 3.15 6.38
C ASP A 95 10.48 3.98 6.36
N VAL A 96 10.46 5.20 6.92
CA VAL A 96 11.67 6.02 7.14
C VAL A 96 12.67 5.27 8.02
N TYR A 97 12.24 4.73 9.15
CA TYR A 97 13.09 3.98 10.06
C TYR A 97 13.70 2.72 9.41
N LEU A 98 12.88 1.91 8.74
CA LEU A 98 13.34 0.71 8.05
C LEU A 98 14.30 1.03 6.90
N THR A 99 14.05 2.13 6.19
CA THR A 99 14.90 2.59 5.09
C THR A 99 16.26 3.08 5.60
N TRP A 100 16.27 3.89 6.68
CA TRP A 100 17.50 4.34 7.33
C TRP A 100 18.34 3.17 7.85
N SER A 101 17.74 2.29 8.67
CA SER A 101 18.44 1.16 9.29
C SER A 101 19.05 0.19 8.28
N ARG A 102 18.44 0.07 7.09
CA ARG A 102 19.01 -0.69 5.98
C ARG A 102 20.17 0.05 5.32
N ILE A 103 19.97 1.31 4.95
CA ILE A 103 20.96 2.07 4.17
C ILE A 103 22.23 2.32 4.98
N GLU A 104 22.13 2.58 6.28
CA GLU A 104 23.28 2.80 7.16
C GLU A 104 24.29 1.63 7.15
N LYS A 105 23.78 0.40 6.96
CA LYS A 105 24.57 -0.84 6.97
C LYS A 105 25.19 -1.17 5.60
N LEU A 106 24.78 -0.50 4.54
CA LEU A 106 25.31 -0.76 3.19
C LEU A 106 26.74 -0.21 3.06
N PRO A 107 27.61 -0.91 2.32
CA PRO A 107 28.95 -0.43 2.03
C PRO A 107 28.92 0.82 1.14
N LEU A 108 29.93 1.66 1.28
CA LEU A 108 30.12 2.83 0.42
C LEU A 108 30.37 2.44 -1.04
N PRO A 109 30.03 3.32 -2.00
CA PRO A 109 30.30 3.05 -3.40
C PRO A 109 31.82 2.94 -3.66
N PRO A 110 32.26 2.05 -4.57
CA PRO A 110 33.67 1.78 -4.85
C PRO A 110 34.40 2.96 -5.52
N THR A 111 33.67 3.97 -5.98
CA THR A 111 34.20 5.22 -6.55
C THR A 111 34.57 6.26 -5.50
N SER A 112 34.33 5.98 -4.21
CA SER A 112 34.73 6.88 -3.13
C SER A 112 36.27 6.91 -2.97
N PRO A 113 36.87 8.06 -2.62
CA PRO A 113 38.32 8.30 -2.70
C PRO A 113 39.19 7.48 -1.71
N CYS A 114 38.65 6.46 -1.06
CA CYS A 114 39.40 5.58 -0.14
C CYS A 114 38.94 4.12 -0.27
N PRO A 115 39.78 3.20 -0.77
CA PRO A 115 39.48 1.78 -0.80
C PRO A 115 39.86 1.17 0.55
N THR A 116 38.91 1.04 1.47
CA THR A 116 39.07 0.15 2.64
C THR A 116 37.73 -0.48 2.99
N SER A 117 37.74 -1.81 3.02
CA SER A 117 36.67 -2.79 3.12
C SER A 117 35.86 -2.77 4.43
N SER A 118 35.64 -1.61 5.05
CA SER A 118 35.02 -1.51 6.39
C SER A 118 34.16 -0.28 6.63
N ARG A 119 34.04 0.67 5.69
CA ARG A 119 33.17 1.84 5.86
C ARG A 119 31.81 1.63 5.21
N THR A 120 30.78 1.74 6.02
CA THR A 120 29.38 1.78 5.58
C THR A 120 28.92 3.22 5.39
N ASN A 121 27.74 3.40 4.78
CA ASN A 121 27.08 4.70 4.66
C ASN A 121 26.94 5.44 6.01
N ALA A 122 26.96 4.72 7.14
CA ALA A 122 26.99 5.28 8.49
C ALA A 122 28.06 6.37 8.67
N THR A 123 29.25 6.19 8.09
CA THR A 123 30.35 7.15 8.28
C THR A 123 30.06 8.49 7.60
N LEU A 124 29.41 8.47 6.43
CA LEU A 124 29.00 9.70 5.74
C LEU A 124 27.84 10.37 6.47
N LEU A 125 26.84 9.60 6.88
CA LEU A 125 25.67 10.12 7.59
C LEU A 125 26.06 10.80 8.91
N ASN A 126 27.01 10.23 9.66
CA ASN A 126 27.52 10.79 10.92
C ASN A 126 28.39 12.05 10.74
N THR A 127 28.80 12.39 9.52
CA THR A 127 29.55 13.63 9.25
C THR A 127 28.63 14.86 9.24
N TYR A 128 27.34 14.67 8.98
CA TYR A 128 26.33 15.73 8.93
C TYR A 128 25.61 15.90 10.27
N PRO A 129 25.09 17.10 10.59
CA PRO A 129 24.24 17.29 11.77
C PRO A 129 23.00 16.41 11.69
N LEU A 130 22.60 15.82 12.82
CA LEU A 130 21.53 14.82 12.95
C LEU A 130 20.24 15.14 12.17
N ILE A 131 19.85 16.41 12.10
CA ILE A 131 18.61 16.85 11.43
C ILE A 131 18.64 16.57 9.92
N LEU A 132 19.79 16.73 9.26
CA LEU A 132 19.89 16.61 7.80
C LEU A 132 19.65 15.16 7.31
N PRO A 133 20.29 14.11 7.88
CA PRO A 133 19.95 12.73 7.55
C PRO A 133 18.47 12.39 7.71
N TYR A 134 17.83 12.81 8.81
CA TYR A 134 16.41 12.50 9.04
C TYR A 134 15.49 13.18 8.02
N LEU A 135 15.74 14.46 7.68
CA LEU A 135 15.00 15.15 6.62
C LEU A 135 15.23 14.50 5.25
N PHE A 136 16.45 14.04 4.97
CA PHE A 136 16.76 13.31 3.75
C PHE A 136 15.98 12.00 3.66
N PHE A 137 15.99 11.14 4.68
CA PHE A 137 15.22 9.89 4.64
C PHE A 137 13.71 10.14 4.58
N LEU A 138 13.21 11.17 5.27
CA LEU A 138 11.80 11.56 5.18
C LEU A 138 11.42 11.95 3.75
N THR A 139 12.20 12.81 3.10
CA THR A 139 11.94 13.25 1.71
C THR A 139 12.07 12.09 0.72
N LEU A 140 13.06 11.21 0.90
CA LEU A 140 13.24 10.00 0.10
C LEU A 140 12.01 9.09 0.17
N VAL A 141 11.53 8.78 1.38
CA VAL A 141 10.39 7.88 1.58
C VAL A 141 9.08 8.51 1.12
N VAL A 142 8.84 9.79 1.42
CA VAL A 142 7.64 10.52 0.97
C VAL A 142 7.58 10.59 -0.54
N THR A 143 8.68 10.96 -1.20
CA THR A 143 8.75 11.07 -2.67
C THR A 143 8.54 9.71 -3.32
N SER A 144 9.22 8.67 -2.81
CA SER A 144 9.06 7.29 -3.29
C SER A 144 7.61 6.79 -3.18
N THR A 145 6.95 7.06 -2.05
CA THR A 145 5.56 6.67 -1.82
C THR A 145 4.61 7.48 -2.70
N PHE A 146 4.84 8.78 -2.83
CA PHE A 146 4.06 9.66 -3.69
C PHE A 146 4.09 9.20 -5.15
N ILE A 147 5.26 8.83 -5.67
CA ILE A 147 5.43 8.33 -7.04
C ILE A 147 4.61 7.07 -7.29
N VAL A 148 4.61 6.12 -6.35
CA VAL A 148 3.79 4.90 -6.46
C VAL A 148 2.31 5.26 -6.60
N HIS A 149 1.80 6.16 -5.75
CA HIS A 149 0.41 6.58 -5.82
C HIS A 149 0.09 7.34 -7.11
N VAL A 150 0.96 8.25 -7.54
CA VAL A 150 0.78 9.03 -8.78
C VAL A 150 0.74 8.10 -9.97
N ILE A 151 1.69 7.18 -10.11
CA ILE A 151 1.78 6.25 -11.25
C ILE A 151 0.54 5.34 -11.30
N ILE A 152 0.15 4.74 -10.19
CA ILE A 152 -1.03 3.85 -10.17
C ILE A 152 -2.29 4.65 -10.55
N ARG A 153 -2.45 5.87 -10.03
CA ARG A 153 -3.60 6.73 -10.35
C ARG A 153 -3.60 7.17 -11.81
N THR A 154 -2.47 7.60 -12.35
CA THR A 154 -2.37 8.06 -13.74
C THR A 154 -2.59 6.90 -14.70
N LEU A 155 -2.02 5.72 -14.45
CA LEU A 155 -2.24 4.53 -15.27
C LEU A 155 -3.72 4.08 -15.26
N CYS A 156 -4.38 4.11 -14.10
CA CYS A 156 -5.82 3.82 -14.00
C CYS A 156 -6.70 4.87 -14.69
N SER A 157 -6.27 6.13 -14.77
CA SER A 157 -7.00 7.22 -15.44
C SER A 157 -6.79 7.22 -16.96
N ILE A 158 -5.56 7.03 -17.43
CA ILE A 158 -5.18 7.03 -18.85
C ILE A 158 -5.87 5.90 -19.62
N SER A 159 -6.11 4.75 -18.97
CA SER A 159 -6.83 3.62 -19.59
C SER A 159 -8.22 4.01 -20.09
N HIS A 160 -8.89 4.98 -19.47
CA HIS A 160 -10.16 5.57 -19.92
C HIS A 160 -10.05 6.15 -21.33
N TYR A 161 -9.04 6.99 -21.56
CA TYR A 161 -8.83 7.70 -22.81
C TYR A 161 -8.44 6.73 -23.94
N SER A 162 -7.71 5.66 -23.61
CA SER A 162 -7.31 4.63 -24.58
C SER A 162 -8.48 3.78 -25.09
N ARG A 163 -9.54 3.60 -24.29
CA ARG A 163 -10.70 2.75 -24.63
C ARG A 163 -11.73 3.46 -25.54
N PHE A 164 -11.79 4.79 -25.51
CA PHE A 164 -12.76 5.60 -26.26
C PHE A 164 -12.17 6.32 -27.50
N GLY A 165 -10.86 6.20 -27.73
CA GLY A 165 -10.19 6.81 -28.88
C GLY A 165 -10.50 6.10 -30.21
N ARG A 166 -11.14 6.81 -31.14
CA ARG A 166 -11.64 6.33 -32.44
C ARG A 166 -10.54 5.88 -33.44
N ASN A 167 -9.26 6.22 -33.22
CA ASN A 167 -8.13 5.76 -34.03
C ASN A 167 -7.31 4.68 -33.29
N GLN A 168 -7.37 3.48 -33.83
CA GLN A 168 -6.95 2.22 -33.20
C GLN A 168 -5.55 1.80 -33.66
N THR A 169 -4.51 2.19 -32.94
CA THR A 169 -3.16 1.64 -33.12
C THR A 169 -3.01 0.33 -32.33
N SER A 170 -2.22 -0.63 -32.82
CA SER A 170 -1.99 -1.94 -32.16
C SER A 170 -1.52 -1.80 -30.70
N MET A 171 -0.72 -0.75 -30.41
CA MET A 171 -0.23 -0.46 -29.07
C MET A 171 -1.35 -0.07 -28.09
N ARG A 172 -2.40 0.66 -28.53
CA ARG A 172 -3.54 1.03 -27.68
C ARG A 172 -4.42 -0.16 -27.30
N LYS A 173 -4.56 -1.16 -28.17
CA LYS A 173 -5.29 -2.41 -27.85
C LYS A 173 -4.62 -3.17 -26.71
N VAL A 174 -3.29 -3.32 -26.78
CA VAL A 174 -2.50 -4.01 -25.75
C VAL A 174 -2.59 -3.28 -24.40
N TRP A 175 -2.54 -1.95 -24.42
CA TRP A 175 -2.70 -1.13 -23.22
C TRP A 175 -4.10 -1.25 -22.59
N GLY A 176 -5.15 -1.23 -23.39
CA GLY A 176 -6.53 -1.44 -22.90
C GLY A 176 -6.79 -2.86 -22.38
N MET A 177 -6.00 -3.85 -22.83
CA MET A 177 -6.05 -5.22 -22.32
C MET A 177 -5.36 -5.34 -20.96
N LEU A 178 -4.19 -4.71 -20.80
CA LEU A 178 -3.34 -4.82 -19.62
C LEU A 178 -3.75 -3.88 -18.47
N LEU A 179 -4.28 -2.69 -18.75
CA LEU A 179 -4.57 -1.69 -17.72
C LEU A 179 -6.06 -1.62 -17.38
N PRO A 180 -6.44 -1.73 -16.09
CA PRO A 180 -7.81 -1.52 -15.66
C PRO A 180 -8.16 -0.03 -15.61
N TYR A 181 -9.43 0.28 -15.84
CA TYR A 181 -9.99 1.61 -15.60
C TYR A 181 -10.68 1.65 -14.24
N TYR A 182 -10.36 2.67 -13.44
CA TYR A 182 -11.04 2.90 -12.17
C TYR A 182 -11.23 4.40 -11.90
N PRO A 183 -12.49 4.90 -11.81
CA PRO A 183 -12.79 6.33 -11.77
C PRO A 183 -12.50 7.03 -10.43
N HIS A 184 -12.33 6.29 -9.33
CA HIS A 184 -12.20 6.90 -7.99
C HIS A 184 -10.76 6.83 -7.44
N PRO A 185 -9.93 7.88 -7.61
CA PRO A 185 -8.50 7.85 -7.27
C PRO A 185 -8.22 7.81 -5.76
N THR A 186 -9.15 8.32 -4.92
CA THR A 186 -9.00 8.30 -3.47
C THR A 186 -9.06 6.87 -2.91
N ARG A 187 -9.97 6.04 -3.42
CA ARG A 187 -10.10 4.62 -3.01
C ARG A 187 -8.87 3.81 -3.35
N ILE A 188 -8.21 4.11 -4.47
CA ILE A 188 -6.94 3.48 -4.86
C ILE A 188 -5.87 3.75 -3.81
N SER A 189 -5.67 5.02 -3.42
CA SER A 189 -4.68 5.34 -2.40
C SER A 189 -5.02 4.79 -1.02
N THR A 190 -6.29 4.84 -0.64
CA THR A 190 -6.76 4.24 0.62
C THR A 190 -6.48 2.74 0.65
N ALA A 191 -6.78 2.02 -0.43
CA ALA A 191 -6.46 0.59 -0.55
C ALA A 191 -4.96 0.32 -0.43
N LEU A 192 -4.12 1.13 -1.09
CA LEU A 192 -2.66 1.00 -1.03
C LEU A 192 -2.08 1.30 0.36
N PHE A 193 -2.61 2.30 1.08
CA PHE A 193 -2.21 2.56 2.46
C PHE A 193 -2.55 1.39 3.37
N ILE A 194 -3.78 0.87 3.23
CA ILE A 194 -4.26 -0.27 4.01
C ILE A 194 -3.42 -1.52 3.74
N SER A 195 -3.12 -1.84 2.48
CA SER A 195 -2.31 -3.00 2.11
C SER A 195 -0.83 -2.86 2.51
N SER A 196 -0.33 -1.63 2.60
CA SER A 196 1.01 -1.34 3.09
C SER A 196 1.16 -1.44 4.62
N SER A 197 0.10 -1.76 5.35
CA SER A 197 0.14 -1.97 6.82
C SER A 197 1.15 -3.06 7.24
N THR A 198 1.50 -3.96 6.32
CA THR A 198 2.49 -5.02 6.55
C THR A 198 3.91 -4.51 6.79
N LYS A 199 4.21 -3.25 6.47
CA LYS A 199 5.44 -2.57 6.88
C LYS A 199 5.60 -2.44 8.40
N LEU A 200 4.53 -2.66 9.17
CA LEU A 200 4.57 -2.68 10.63
C LEU A 200 5.16 -4.00 11.20
N PHE A 201 5.12 -5.11 10.46
CA PHE A 201 5.57 -6.41 10.96
C PHE A 201 7.05 -6.46 11.34
N PRO A 202 7.98 -5.87 10.55
CA PRO A 202 9.38 -5.79 10.92
C PRO A 202 9.63 -5.15 12.28
N LEU A 203 8.76 -4.26 12.76
CA LEU A 203 8.94 -3.66 14.08
C LEU A 203 8.84 -4.69 15.20
N ALA A 204 7.89 -5.63 15.10
CA ALA A 204 7.78 -6.71 16.06
C ALA A 204 9.02 -7.64 16.01
N MET A 205 9.58 -7.82 14.81
CA MET A 205 10.82 -8.58 14.61
C MET A 205 12.07 -7.81 15.06
N MET A 206 12.08 -6.48 14.99
CA MET A 206 13.18 -5.61 15.40
C MET A 206 13.46 -5.68 16.91
N ILE A 207 12.45 -6.02 17.70
CA ILE A 207 12.62 -6.30 19.14
C ILE A 207 13.56 -7.49 19.36
N TRP A 208 13.67 -8.38 18.38
CA TRP A 208 14.52 -9.56 18.43
C TRP A 208 15.73 -9.41 17.50
N ASN A 209 16.85 -10.05 17.86
CA ASN A 209 18.07 -10.05 17.06
C ASN A 209 17.94 -11.00 15.85
N TYR A 210 17.06 -10.70 14.91
CA TYR A 210 16.96 -11.40 13.62
C TYR A 210 17.86 -10.76 12.56
N ASP A 211 18.26 -11.53 11.55
CA ASP A 211 19.00 -11.03 10.38
C ASP A 211 18.18 -9.96 9.64
N LEU A 212 18.47 -8.69 9.94
CA LEU A 212 17.75 -7.53 9.41
C LEU A 212 17.67 -7.47 7.86
N PRO A 213 18.69 -7.91 7.08
CA PRO A 213 18.61 -7.85 5.61
C PRO A 213 17.59 -8.81 4.99
N SER A 214 17.48 -10.04 5.51
CA SER A 214 16.56 -11.06 4.99
C SER A 214 15.11 -10.72 5.34
N ALA A 215 14.87 -10.23 6.56
CA ALA A 215 13.54 -9.75 6.97
C ALA A 215 13.08 -8.54 6.12
N ALA A 216 13.97 -7.58 5.84
CA ALA A 216 13.63 -6.40 5.05
C ALA A 216 13.26 -6.74 3.60
N THR A 217 13.97 -7.67 2.97
CA THR A 217 13.66 -8.12 1.60
C THR A 217 12.34 -8.90 1.55
N ALA A 218 12.10 -9.80 2.53
CA ALA A 218 10.82 -10.52 2.65
C ALA A 218 9.63 -9.56 2.79
N VAL A 219 9.76 -8.50 3.58
CA VAL A 219 8.70 -7.51 3.74
C VAL A 219 8.48 -6.67 2.49
N SER A 220 9.53 -6.29 1.77
CA SER A 220 9.38 -5.60 0.48
C SER A 220 8.60 -6.45 -0.52
N TRP A 221 8.86 -7.76 -0.60
CA TRP A 221 8.08 -8.68 -1.42
C TRP A 221 6.63 -8.83 -0.94
N ALA A 222 6.43 -8.98 0.38
CA ALA A 222 5.09 -9.08 0.97
C ALA A 222 4.25 -7.84 0.63
N VAL A 223 4.80 -6.64 0.76
CA VAL A 223 4.11 -5.39 0.40
C VAL A 223 3.69 -5.37 -1.07
N ILE A 224 4.54 -5.84 -1.98
CA ILE A 224 4.21 -5.92 -3.41
C ILE A 224 3.03 -6.88 -3.63
N VAL A 225 3.08 -8.09 -3.07
CA VAL A 225 1.99 -9.08 -3.18
C VAL A 225 0.69 -8.55 -2.59
N ASN A 226 0.76 -7.88 -1.43
CA ASN A 226 -0.39 -7.32 -0.74
C ASN A 226 -1.03 -6.18 -1.53
N ASN A 227 -0.21 -5.33 -2.16
CA ASN A 227 -0.69 -4.28 -3.05
C ASN A 227 -1.37 -4.87 -4.30
N ILE A 228 -0.85 -5.96 -4.86
CA ILE A 228 -1.46 -6.66 -6.00
C ILE A 228 -2.83 -7.22 -5.59
N ALA A 229 -2.90 -7.93 -4.46
CA ALA A 229 -4.14 -8.48 -3.94
C ALA A 229 -5.18 -7.39 -3.63
N ALA A 230 -4.77 -6.30 -2.98
CA ALA A 230 -5.68 -5.20 -2.66
C ALA A 230 -6.25 -4.52 -3.91
N LEU A 231 -5.43 -4.35 -4.96
CA LEU A 231 -5.86 -3.78 -6.24
C LEU A 231 -6.77 -4.72 -7.03
N GLU A 232 -6.52 -6.03 -6.98
CA GLU A 232 -7.45 -7.04 -7.52
C GLU A 232 -8.80 -6.97 -6.79
N ILE A 233 -8.78 -6.90 -5.45
CA ILE A 233 -10.00 -6.83 -4.64
C ILE A 233 -10.77 -5.52 -4.90
N LEU A 234 -10.08 -4.41 -5.14
CA LEU A 234 -10.68 -3.11 -5.43
C LEU A 234 -11.28 -3.04 -6.84
N MET A 235 -10.55 -3.51 -7.86
CA MET A 235 -10.87 -3.26 -9.27
C MET A 235 -11.50 -4.46 -10.00
N ASP A 236 -11.45 -5.66 -9.43
CA ASP A 236 -11.92 -6.90 -10.08
C ASP A 236 -11.32 -7.16 -11.47
N CYS A 237 -10.06 -6.74 -11.65
CA CYS A 237 -9.41 -6.74 -12.95
C CYS A 237 -8.55 -7.99 -13.22
N GLY A 238 -8.45 -8.89 -12.24
CA GLY A 238 -7.57 -10.05 -12.23
C GLY A 238 -6.13 -9.74 -11.79
N TYR A 239 -5.44 -10.77 -11.28
CA TYR A 239 -4.09 -10.65 -10.73
C TYR A 239 -3.04 -10.18 -11.74
N LEU A 240 -3.16 -10.55 -13.01
CA LEU A 240 -2.18 -10.16 -14.03
C LEU A 240 -2.17 -8.65 -14.27
N LYS A 241 -3.35 -8.02 -14.38
CA LYS A 241 -3.47 -6.58 -14.60
C LYS A 241 -3.04 -5.78 -13.37
N ALA A 242 -3.46 -6.22 -12.19
CA ALA A 242 -3.01 -5.65 -10.92
C ALA A 242 -1.49 -5.79 -10.76
N GLY A 243 -0.93 -6.94 -11.13
CA GLY A 243 0.50 -7.24 -11.12
C GLY A 243 1.30 -6.29 -12.01
N VAL A 244 0.88 -6.09 -13.26
CA VAL A 244 1.53 -5.14 -14.18
C VAL A 244 1.51 -3.72 -13.62
N LEU A 245 0.37 -3.28 -13.08
CA LEU A 245 0.20 -1.95 -12.51
C LEU A 245 1.14 -1.70 -11.32
N VAL A 246 1.20 -2.65 -10.37
CA VAL A 246 2.11 -2.57 -9.22
C VAL A 246 3.57 -2.71 -9.67
N GLY A 247 3.86 -3.57 -10.64
CA GLY A 247 5.20 -3.76 -11.18
C GLY A 247 5.79 -2.47 -11.77
N VAL A 248 5.02 -1.77 -12.61
CA VAL A 248 5.45 -0.47 -13.17
C VAL A 248 5.70 0.56 -12.07
N ALA A 249 4.80 0.65 -11.08
CA ALA A 249 4.96 1.55 -9.95
C ALA A 249 6.19 1.22 -9.09
N ALA A 250 6.47 -0.08 -8.87
CA ALA A 250 7.63 -0.55 -8.11
C ALA A 250 8.95 -0.24 -8.83
N VAL A 251 9.02 -0.45 -10.15
CA VAL A 251 10.20 -0.10 -10.96
C VAL A 251 10.46 1.41 -10.89
N ALA A 252 9.43 2.24 -11.08
CA ALA A 252 9.61 3.69 -11.00
C ALA A 252 10.01 4.16 -9.60
N ARG A 253 9.46 3.56 -8.54
CA ARG A 253 9.89 3.80 -7.15
C ARG A 253 11.39 3.54 -7.00
N ARG A 254 11.89 2.42 -7.52
CA ARG A 254 13.31 2.04 -7.47
C ARG A 254 14.20 3.03 -8.20
N VAL A 255 13.81 3.42 -9.42
CA VAL A 255 14.57 4.38 -10.21
C VAL A 255 14.71 5.72 -9.48
N VAL A 256 13.62 6.23 -8.89
CA VAL A 256 13.68 7.51 -8.17
C VAL A 256 14.43 7.39 -6.83
N ALA A 257 14.20 6.32 -6.06
CA ALA A 257 14.93 6.10 -4.81
C ALA A 257 16.44 5.94 -5.07
N GLY A 258 16.82 5.14 -6.07
CA GLY A 258 18.20 4.96 -6.50
C GLY A 258 18.85 6.26 -6.98
N GLY A 259 18.12 7.05 -7.78
CA GLY A 259 18.58 8.38 -8.22
C GLY A 259 18.83 9.34 -7.04
N LEU A 260 17.92 9.38 -6.06
CA LEU A 260 18.10 10.21 -4.86
C LEU A 260 19.30 9.76 -4.00
N LEU A 261 19.52 8.45 -3.88
CA LEU A 261 20.68 7.92 -3.16
C LEU A 261 22.00 8.22 -3.89
N TRP A 262 22.00 8.09 -5.22
CA TRP A 262 23.15 8.41 -6.05
C TRP A 262 23.55 9.88 -5.94
N VAL A 263 22.56 10.79 -6.00
CA VAL A 263 22.80 12.24 -5.80
C VAL A 263 23.36 12.54 -4.41
N ALA A 264 22.95 11.78 -3.39
CA ALA A 264 23.48 11.92 -2.03
C ALA A 264 24.86 11.26 -1.82
N GLY A 265 25.42 10.58 -2.83
CA GLY A 265 26.69 9.87 -2.72
C GLY A 265 26.63 8.61 -1.85
N LEU A 266 25.43 8.07 -1.60
CA LEU A 266 25.22 6.88 -0.77
C LEU A 266 25.26 5.61 -1.63
N GLY A 267 25.82 4.54 -1.07
CA GLY A 267 25.84 3.23 -1.73
C GLY A 267 24.46 2.61 -1.80
N THR A 268 24.07 2.10 -2.97
CA THR A 268 22.81 1.37 -3.21
C THR A 268 22.93 -0.14 -2.93
N GLY A 269 24.15 -0.66 -2.73
CA GLY A 269 24.41 -2.08 -2.51
C GLY A 269 24.35 -2.95 -3.77
N GLU A 270 24.21 -2.37 -4.97
CA GLU A 270 24.04 -3.08 -6.24
C GLU A 270 25.31 -3.79 -6.76
N GLY A 271 26.47 -3.58 -6.13
CA GLY A 271 27.77 -4.12 -6.58
C GLY A 271 28.12 -5.54 -6.12
N GLU A 272 27.39 -6.14 -5.18
CA GLU A 272 27.77 -7.42 -4.55
C GLU A 272 26.95 -8.64 -5.02
N GLY A 273 26.25 -8.57 -6.16
CA GLY A 273 25.49 -9.72 -6.69
C GLY A 273 24.30 -10.16 -5.82
N VAL A 274 24.08 -9.51 -4.67
CA VAL A 274 22.83 -9.55 -3.94
C VAL A 274 21.85 -8.72 -4.75
N VAL A 275 20.97 -9.41 -5.47
CA VAL A 275 19.75 -8.83 -6.01
C VAL A 275 18.94 -8.32 -4.81
N GLY A 276 19.30 -7.14 -4.30
CA GLY A 276 18.70 -6.46 -3.16
C GLY A 276 17.32 -5.96 -3.54
N LEU A 277 16.40 -6.90 -3.76
CA LEU A 277 14.98 -6.70 -4.02
C LEU A 277 14.33 -6.17 -2.74
N GLY A 278 14.60 -4.91 -2.42
CA GLY A 278 14.26 -4.30 -1.15
C GLY A 278 13.68 -2.90 -1.22
N PHE A 279 13.55 -2.29 -2.40
CA PHE A 279 12.82 -1.01 -2.57
C PHE A 279 11.49 -1.24 -3.32
#